data_AF-A0A920FEW2-F1
#
_entry.id   AF-A0A920FEW2-F1
#
_cell.length_a   1.000
_cell.length_b   1.000
_cell.length_c   1.000
_cell.angle_alpha   90.00
_cell.angle_beta   90.00
_cell.angle_gamma   90.00
#
_symmetry.space_group_name_H-M   'P 1'
#
loop_
_entity.id
_entity.type
_entity.pdbx_description
1 polymer ?
#
loop_
_entity_poly.entity_id
_entity_poly.type
_entity_poly.pdbx_seq_one_letter_code
_entity_poly.pdbx_strand_id
1 'polypeptide(L)'
;MDPVSQGLVGSVACQIISNKKKLLVITVISFLSALAPDLDIFIRSKNDPILFLEFHRQFTHSLIFIPIGGLLCALFFNLFIPKVLNMPFKHIYIICTLAYGTHGILDAFTSYGTQLLWPFTDERIAWHLISVIDPIFTIPILLFIMIAVIKNKKLYSYFALGWLVIYLSLSYIQQHRATTLINEIISQRNHFGTRLIVKPSFANIIVWKTLYESDDYYYIDAIRLTSNSKFIPGTKTKKLNIEESFPWLDRKSKQAIDIERFRWFSDNYLSQSQKYPLQIMDVRFTSLPHTLSPLWSIELDPEIDSTSHVKYITNRGVNERGYENLWKMIIDNE
;
A
#
# COMPACT_ATOMS: atom_id res chain seq x y z
N MET A 1 3.93 -0.60 2.22
CA MET A 1 4.05 -1.65 3.24
C MET A 1 4.56 -0.98 4.50
N ASP A 2 4.31 -1.52 5.68
CA ASP A 2 4.85 -0.93 6.91
C ASP A 2 6.38 -0.98 6.92
N PRO A 3 7.04 -0.01 7.60
CA PRO A 3 8.50 0.09 7.61
C PRO A 3 9.20 -1.17 8.13
N VAL A 4 8.60 -1.89 9.08
CA VAL A 4 9.25 -3.07 9.67
C VAL A 4 9.36 -4.16 8.61
N SER A 5 8.28 -4.45 7.88
CA SER A 5 8.35 -5.39 6.76
C SER A 5 9.35 -4.96 5.70
N GLN A 6 9.35 -3.68 5.32
CA GLN A 6 10.26 -3.16 4.28
C GLN A 6 11.72 -3.40 4.64
N GLY A 7 12.12 -3.00 5.85
CA GLY A 7 13.48 -3.21 6.32
C GLY A 7 13.86 -4.69 6.45
N LEU A 8 12.91 -5.54 6.87
CA LEU A 8 13.15 -6.98 6.99
C LEU A 8 13.34 -7.65 5.64
N VAL A 9 12.50 -7.35 4.64
CA VAL A 9 12.63 -7.91 3.29
C VAL A 9 13.96 -7.48 2.65
N GLY A 10 14.34 -6.21 2.79
CA GLY A 10 15.66 -5.74 2.35
C GLY A 10 16.82 -6.47 3.03
N SER A 11 16.67 -6.77 4.32
CA SER A 11 17.63 -7.57 5.09
C SER A 11 17.73 -9.01 4.59
N VAL A 12 16.61 -9.67 4.30
CA VAL A 12 16.57 -11.02 3.72
C VAL A 12 17.36 -11.06 2.41
N ALA A 13 17.07 -10.14 1.49
CA ALA A 13 17.71 -10.08 0.18
C ALA A 13 19.25 -10.00 0.28
N CYS A 14 19.75 -9.18 1.20
CA CYS A 14 21.19 -8.96 1.33
C CYS A 14 21.91 -9.99 2.20
N GLN A 15 21.27 -10.58 3.22
CA GLN A 15 21.90 -11.63 4.04
C GLN A 15 22.24 -12.87 3.21
N ILE A 16 21.41 -13.22 2.23
CA ILE A 16 21.59 -14.40 1.39
C ILE A 16 22.90 -14.32 0.59
N ILE A 17 23.17 -13.17 -0.02
CA ILE A 17 24.32 -12.96 -0.91
C ILE A 17 25.62 -12.55 -0.18
N SER A 18 25.57 -12.16 1.10
CA SER A 18 26.71 -11.53 1.79
C SER A 18 27.49 -12.49 2.71
N ASN A 19 28.71 -12.21 3.14
CA ASN A 19 29.48 -13.17 3.98
C ASN A 19 28.88 -13.34 5.40
N LYS A 20 28.85 -14.58 5.92
CA LYS A 20 28.39 -14.91 7.29
C LYS A 20 29.05 -14.02 8.36
N LYS A 21 30.35 -13.75 8.24
CA LYS A 21 31.12 -13.01 9.26
C LYS A 21 30.62 -11.58 9.55
N LYS A 22 29.78 -10.98 8.69
CA LYS A 22 29.30 -9.59 8.85
C LYS A 22 27.78 -9.47 8.91
N LEU A 23 27.06 -10.57 9.21
CA LEU A 23 25.60 -10.64 9.08
C LEU A 23 24.86 -9.52 9.83
N LEU A 24 25.23 -9.21 11.07
CA LEU A 24 24.57 -8.13 11.84
C LEU A 24 24.64 -6.79 11.11
N VAL A 25 25.83 -6.41 10.63
CA VAL A 25 26.03 -5.11 9.99
C VAL A 25 25.35 -5.05 8.63
N ILE A 26 25.43 -6.14 7.86
CA ILE A 26 24.68 -6.26 6.61
C ILE A 26 23.19 -6.09 6.86
N THR A 27 22.65 -6.69 7.93
CA THR A 27 21.23 -6.57 8.30
C THR A 27 20.87 -5.11 8.55
N VAL A 28 21.63 -4.40 9.39
CA VAL A 28 21.33 -3.00 9.72
C VAL A 28 21.41 -2.10 8.49
N ILE A 29 22.47 -2.21 7.68
CA ILE A 29 22.63 -1.39 6.48
C ILE A 29 21.50 -1.65 5.49
N SER A 30 21.15 -2.92 5.28
CA SER A 30 20.10 -3.32 4.34
C SER A 30 18.72 -2.89 4.84
N PHE A 31 18.44 -3.07 6.13
CA PHE A 31 17.21 -2.64 6.76
C PHE A 31 16.98 -1.15 6.53
N LEU A 32 17.97 -0.31 6.85
CA LEU A 32 17.86 1.14 6.69
C LEU A 32 17.83 1.57 5.22
N SER A 33 18.62 0.92 4.35
CA SER A 33 18.62 1.23 2.91
C SER A 33 17.27 0.89 2.26
N ALA A 34 16.62 -0.18 2.72
CA ALA A 34 15.28 -0.55 2.27
C ALA A 34 14.19 0.38 2.81
N LEU A 35 14.45 1.21 3.81
CA LEU A 35 13.52 2.25 4.28
C LEU A 35 13.66 3.58 3.53
N ALA A 36 14.81 3.81 2.89
CA ALA A 36 15.14 5.10 2.30
C ALA A 36 14.15 5.62 1.24
N PRO A 37 13.47 4.79 0.42
CA PRO A 37 12.46 5.28 -0.53
C PRO A 37 11.36 6.12 0.12
N ASP A 38 10.87 5.70 1.30
CA ASP A 38 9.79 6.39 2.04
C ASP A 38 10.24 7.69 2.72
N LEU A 39 11.51 8.12 2.57
CA LEU A 39 11.92 9.48 2.94
C LEU A 39 11.22 10.55 2.08
N ASP A 40 10.58 10.14 0.97
CA ASP A 40 9.67 10.99 0.20
C ASP A 40 8.47 11.54 1.00
N ILE A 41 8.16 10.99 2.19
CA ILE A 41 7.16 11.53 3.11
C ILE A 41 7.47 12.98 3.55
N PHE A 42 8.74 13.38 3.45
CA PHE A 42 9.16 14.75 3.72
C PHE A 42 8.91 15.70 2.54
N ILE A 43 8.58 15.19 1.36
CA ILE A 43 8.14 15.97 0.19
C ILE A 43 6.66 16.34 0.39
N ARG A 44 6.45 17.43 1.14
CA ARG A 44 5.12 17.95 1.49
C ARG A 44 5.15 19.48 1.57
N SER A 45 3.98 20.09 1.41
CA SER A 45 3.82 21.54 1.50
C SER A 45 2.78 21.89 2.56
N LYS A 46 2.99 23.01 3.29
CA LYS A 46 1.97 23.56 4.19
C LYS A 46 0.82 24.21 3.43
N ASN A 47 1.10 24.76 2.25
CA ASN A 47 0.13 25.48 1.44
C ASN A 47 -0.60 24.55 0.46
N ASP A 48 0.02 23.43 0.08
CA ASP A 48 -0.57 22.40 -0.79
C ASP A 48 -0.70 21.08 0.00
N PRO A 49 -1.88 20.84 0.61
CA PRO A 49 -2.08 19.74 1.55
C PRO A 49 -2.14 18.37 0.87
N ILE A 50 -2.31 18.31 -0.45
CA ILE A 50 -2.39 17.04 -1.19
C ILE A 50 -1.13 16.73 -2.01
N LEU A 51 -0.11 17.60 -2.00
CA LEU A 51 1.17 17.39 -2.69
C LEU A 51 1.81 16.03 -2.38
N PHE A 52 1.71 15.58 -1.13
CA PHE A 52 2.29 14.30 -0.72
C PHE A 52 1.63 13.11 -1.42
N LEU A 53 0.38 13.21 -1.88
CA LEU A 53 -0.31 12.14 -2.62
C LEU A 53 0.33 11.90 -4.00
N GLU A 54 0.97 12.94 -4.57
CA GLU A 54 1.62 12.87 -5.89
C GLU A 54 3.03 12.32 -5.80
N PHE A 55 3.79 12.75 -4.79
CA PHE A 55 5.20 12.41 -4.66
C PHE A 55 5.45 11.13 -3.85
N HIS A 56 4.56 10.76 -2.92
CA HIS A 56 4.74 9.53 -2.15
C HIS A 56 4.55 8.30 -3.05
N ARG A 57 5.58 7.44 -3.11
CA ARG A 57 5.68 6.28 -4.01
C ARG A 57 5.80 6.61 -5.50
N GLN A 58 6.41 7.75 -5.79
CA GLN A 58 6.70 8.22 -7.14
C GLN A 58 8.15 7.85 -7.54
N PHE A 59 8.99 8.84 -7.87
CA PHE A 59 10.33 8.62 -8.43
C PHE A 59 11.25 7.85 -7.49
N THR A 60 11.14 8.03 -6.17
CA THR A 60 11.90 7.30 -5.14
C THR A 60 11.65 5.79 -5.15
N HIS A 61 10.50 5.35 -5.64
CA HIS A 61 10.12 3.93 -5.71
C HIS A 61 10.25 3.35 -7.12
N SER A 62 10.65 4.18 -8.09
CA SER A 62 10.81 3.76 -9.48
C SER A 62 12.01 2.83 -9.68
N LEU A 63 11.90 1.89 -10.61
CA LEU A 63 12.96 0.93 -10.91
C LEU A 63 14.23 1.61 -11.42
N ILE A 64 14.08 2.70 -12.17
CA ILE A 64 15.21 3.46 -12.72
C ILE A 64 15.97 4.25 -11.65
N PHE A 65 15.30 4.61 -10.55
CA PHE A 65 15.94 5.33 -9.45
C PHE A 65 16.71 4.41 -8.49
N ILE A 66 16.49 3.08 -8.53
CA ILE A 66 17.16 2.12 -7.64
C ILE A 66 18.68 2.29 -7.58
N PRO A 67 19.43 2.41 -8.70
CA PRO A 67 20.89 2.60 -8.66
C PRO A 67 21.30 3.93 -8.03
N ILE A 68 20.47 4.98 -8.16
CA ILE A 68 20.71 6.32 -7.62
C ILE A 68 20.42 6.33 -6.12
N GLY A 69 19.25 5.84 -5.70
CA GLY A 69 18.88 5.70 -4.29
C GLY A 69 19.86 4.79 -3.54
N GLY A 70 20.25 3.67 -4.15
CA GLY A 70 21.29 2.79 -3.64
C GLY A 70 22.65 3.49 -3.48
N LEU A 71 23.02 4.37 -4.41
CA LEU A 71 24.25 5.15 -4.34
C LEU A 71 24.22 6.15 -3.18
N LEU A 72 23.11 6.88 -3.02
CA LEU A 72 22.94 7.84 -1.91
C LEU A 72 23.05 7.14 -0.56
N CYS A 73 22.36 6.00 -0.38
CA CYS A 73 22.49 5.18 0.82
C CYS A 73 23.93 4.70 1.03
N ALA A 74 24.60 4.23 -0.03
CA ALA A 74 25.96 3.74 0.06
C ALA A 74 26.96 4.83 0.45
N LEU A 75 26.82 6.04 -0.12
CA LEU A 75 27.64 7.20 0.26
C LEU A 75 27.45 7.57 1.73
N PHE A 76 26.20 7.59 2.20
CA PHE A 76 25.89 7.84 3.60
C PHE A 76 26.55 6.81 4.53
N PHE A 77 26.37 5.51 4.26
CA PHE A 77 26.99 4.46 5.08
C PHE A 77 28.52 4.40 4.94
N ASN A 78 29.07 4.81 3.81
CA ASN A 78 30.51 4.88 3.59
C ASN A 78 31.21 5.91 4.52
N LEU A 79 30.48 6.86 5.11
CA LEU A 79 31.04 7.78 6.11
C LEU A 79 31.39 7.07 7.43
N PHE A 80 30.66 5.99 7.76
CA PHE A 80 30.71 5.34 9.08
C PHE A 80 31.29 3.91 9.03
N ILE A 81 31.01 3.16 7.96
CA ILE A 81 31.25 1.70 7.91
C ILE A 81 32.68 1.28 7.52
N PRO A 82 33.35 1.89 6.52
CA PRO A 82 34.68 1.45 6.08
C PRO A 82 35.71 1.44 7.21
N LYS A 83 35.60 2.42 8.13
CA LYS A 83 36.46 2.54 9.32
C LYS A 83 36.27 1.40 10.32
N VAL A 84 35.12 0.74 10.33
CA VAL A 84 34.78 -0.29 11.34
C VAL A 84 34.98 -1.72 10.80
N LEU A 85 34.81 -1.93 9.49
CA LEU A 85 34.69 -3.30 8.94
C LEU A 85 35.54 -3.60 7.71
N ASN A 86 36.39 -2.69 7.22
CA ASN A 86 37.17 -2.86 5.99
C ASN A 86 36.30 -3.42 4.83
N MET A 87 35.10 -2.88 4.64
CA MET A 87 34.23 -3.24 3.52
C MET A 87 34.51 -2.31 2.34
N PRO A 88 34.83 -2.83 1.14
CA PRO A 88 35.04 -1.98 -0.02
C PRO A 88 33.73 -1.31 -0.42
N PHE A 89 33.81 -0.05 -0.88
CA PHE A 89 32.65 0.75 -1.27
C PHE A 89 31.73 0.02 -2.26
N LYS A 90 32.30 -0.67 -3.26
CA LYS A 90 31.55 -1.48 -4.23
C LYS A 90 30.60 -2.48 -3.56
N HIS A 91 31.02 -3.10 -2.45
CA HIS A 91 30.20 -4.06 -1.74
C HIS A 91 29.06 -3.38 -0.95
N ILE A 92 29.34 -2.22 -0.34
CA ILE A 92 28.32 -1.40 0.33
C ILE A 92 27.28 -0.94 -0.71
N TYR A 93 27.72 -0.47 -1.86
CA TYR A 93 26.85 -0.04 -2.96
C TYR A 93 25.92 -1.15 -3.44
N ILE A 94 26.43 -2.36 -3.65
CA ILE A 94 25.60 -3.52 -4.05
C ILE A 94 24.55 -3.83 -2.98
N ILE A 95 24.94 -3.86 -1.70
CA ILE A 95 24.01 -4.13 -0.58
C ILE A 95 22.92 -3.06 -0.52
N CYS A 96 23.30 -1.78 -0.53
CA CYS A 96 22.34 -0.68 -0.48
C CYS A 96 21.40 -0.69 -1.69
N THR A 97 21.91 -0.95 -2.89
CA THR A 97 21.12 -1.00 -4.13
C THR A 97 20.12 -2.15 -4.11
N LEU A 98 20.54 -3.35 -3.71
CA LEU A 98 19.64 -4.50 -3.62
C LEU A 98 18.56 -4.27 -2.56
N ALA A 99 18.92 -3.78 -1.38
CA ALA A 99 17.97 -3.47 -0.32
C ALA A 99 17.00 -2.36 -0.69
N TYR A 100 17.48 -1.28 -1.31
CA TYR A 100 16.63 -0.20 -1.81
C TYR A 100 15.61 -0.71 -2.83
N GLY A 101 16.07 -1.56 -3.76
CA GLY A 101 15.24 -2.13 -4.82
C GLY A 101 14.11 -3.04 -4.34
N THR A 102 14.18 -3.60 -3.12
CA THR A 102 13.07 -4.43 -2.62
C THR A 102 11.82 -3.61 -2.30
N HIS A 103 11.98 -2.33 -1.99
CA HIS A 103 10.91 -1.53 -1.39
C HIS A 103 9.73 -1.30 -2.35
N GLY A 104 10.00 -0.75 -3.54
CA GLY A 104 8.97 -0.46 -4.53
C GLY A 104 8.23 -1.74 -4.96
N ILE A 105 8.96 -2.84 -5.12
CA ILE A 105 8.39 -4.15 -5.45
C ILE A 105 7.47 -4.64 -4.33
N LEU A 106 7.89 -4.55 -3.06
CA LEU A 106 7.05 -4.93 -1.93
C LEU A 106 5.80 -4.06 -1.82
N ASP A 107 5.93 -2.77 -2.12
CA ASP A 107 4.78 -1.87 -2.18
C ASP A 107 3.79 -2.22 -3.29
N ALA A 108 4.27 -2.69 -4.45
CA ALA A 108 3.40 -3.13 -5.53
C ALA A 108 2.58 -4.38 -5.14
N PHE A 109 3.04 -5.21 -4.20
CA PHE A 109 2.21 -6.28 -3.63
C PHE A 109 1.06 -5.76 -2.76
N THR A 110 1.11 -4.51 -2.30
CA THR A 110 0.02 -3.88 -1.53
C THR A 110 -1.04 -3.25 -2.43
N SER A 111 -2.06 -2.66 -1.82
CA SER A 111 -3.18 -2.06 -2.55
C SER A 111 -3.08 -0.55 -2.81
N TYR A 112 -2.04 0.12 -2.33
CA TYR A 112 -1.92 1.58 -2.39
C TYR A 112 -1.49 2.10 -3.77
N GLY A 113 -0.77 1.29 -4.53
CA GLY A 113 -0.22 1.67 -5.83
C GLY A 113 1.15 2.34 -5.74
N THR A 114 2.05 1.97 -6.65
CA THR A 114 3.43 2.48 -6.74
C THR A 114 3.81 2.74 -8.19
N GLN A 115 4.45 3.87 -8.48
CA GLN A 115 4.91 4.19 -9.83
C GLN A 115 6.26 3.54 -10.16
N LEU A 116 6.26 2.22 -10.34
CA LEU A 116 7.49 1.47 -10.63
C LEU A 116 8.17 1.89 -11.93
N LEU A 117 7.39 2.34 -12.91
CA LEU A 117 7.85 2.63 -14.27
C LEU A 117 8.04 4.13 -14.54
N TRP A 118 7.98 4.98 -13.50
CA TRP A 118 8.34 6.40 -13.65
C TRP A 118 9.80 6.52 -14.17
N PRO A 119 10.12 7.46 -15.09
CA PRO A 119 9.29 8.53 -15.64
C PRO A 119 8.57 8.16 -16.95
N PHE A 120 8.51 6.88 -17.33
CA PHE A 120 7.90 6.46 -18.59
C PHE A 120 6.37 6.47 -18.55
N THR A 121 5.79 6.24 -17.37
CA THR A 121 4.33 6.30 -17.11
C THR A 121 4.07 6.72 -15.66
N ASP A 122 2.94 7.37 -15.43
CA ASP A 122 2.43 7.74 -14.11
C ASP A 122 1.49 6.68 -13.50
N GLU A 123 1.40 5.50 -14.15
CA GLU A 123 0.58 4.39 -13.68
C GLU A 123 1.02 3.88 -12.30
N ARG A 124 0.05 3.72 -11.38
CA ARG A 124 0.28 3.20 -10.03
C ARG A 124 -0.02 1.70 -9.99
N ILE A 125 1.03 0.90 -10.04
CA ILE A 125 0.92 -0.57 -10.04
C ILE A 125 0.56 -1.06 -8.64
N ALA A 126 -0.52 -1.84 -8.53
CA ALA A 126 -0.95 -2.53 -7.33
C ALA A 126 -1.45 -3.94 -7.67
N TRP A 127 -0.85 -4.97 -7.07
CA TRP A 127 -1.25 -6.37 -7.23
C TRP A 127 -2.25 -6.83 -6.17
N HIS A 128 -2.47 -6.03 -5.13
CA HIS A 128 -3.51 -6.27 -4.13
C HIS A 128 -3.39 -7.62 -3.39
N LEU A 129 -2.18 -8.13 -3.17
CA LEU A 129 -1.95 -9.42 -2.52
C LEU A 129 -1.96 -9.30 -0.99
N ILE A 130 -1.25 -8.33 -0.44
CA ILE A 130 -1.08 -8.21 1.01
C ILE A 130 -1.56 -6.88 1.55
N SER A 131 -1.96 -6.89 2.82
CA SER A 131 -2.26 -5.67 3.57
C SER A 131 -0.97 -4.86 3.78
N VAL A 132 -1.11 -3.54 3.92
CA VAL A 132 0.03 -2.65 4.20
C VAL A 132 0.70 -3.01 5.52
N ILE A 133 -0.08 -3.42 6.52
CA ILE A 133 0.40 -4.01 7.77
C ILE A 133 -0.12 -5.44 7.82
N ASP A 134 0.78 -6.41 7.97
CA ASP A 134 0.43 -7.83 8.05
C ASP A 134 1.39 -8.56 9.03
N PRO A 135 0.98 -8.78 10.29
CA PRO A 135 1.83 -9.43 11.28
C PRO A 135 2.17 -10.88 10.94
N ILE A 136 1.30 -11.59 10.23
CA ILE A 136 1.52 -13.00 9.83
C ILE A 136 2.61 -13.05 8.76
N PHE A 137 2.68 -12.05 7.88
CA PHE A 137 3.80 -11.86 6.98
C PHE A 137 5.09 -11.48 7.73
N THR A 138 5.04 -10.46 8.60
CA THR A 138 6.22 -9.78 9.17
C THR A 138 6.90 -10.55 10.30
N ILE A 139 6.16 -11.11 11.25
CA ILE A 139 6.72 -11.70 12.48
C ILE A 139 7.62 -12.90 12.17
N PRO A 140 7.22 -13.88 11.33
CA PRO A 140 8.10 -15.00 11.01
C PRO A 140 9.40 -14.57 10.33
N ILE A 141 9.35 -13.58 9.43
CA ILE A 141 10.54 -13.02 8.78
C ILE A 141 11.47 -12.39 9.82
N LEU A 142 10.93 -11.60 10.75
CA LEU A 142 11.68 -11.00 11.86
C LEU A 142 12.39 -12.09 12.68
N LEU A 143 11.66 -13.12 13.09
CA LEU A 143 12.21 -14.22 13.88
C LEU A 143 13.36 -14.92 13.16
N PHE A 144 13.17 -15.26 11.88
CA PHE A 144 14.21 -15.90 11.09
C PHE A 144 15.44 -15.00 10.90
N ILE A 145 15.26 -13.70 10.68
CA ILE A 145 16.36 -12.73 10.58
C ILE A 145 17.11 -12.60 11.92
N MET A 146 16.40 -12.52 13.04
CA MET A 146 17.00 -12.48 14.37
C MET A 146 17.81 -13.74 14.65
N ILE A 147 17.25 -14.92 14.37
CA ILE A 147 17.96 -16.20 14.57
C ILE A 147 19.17 -16.30 13.62
N ALA A 148 19.07 -15.82 12.38
CA ALA A 148 20.19 -15.80 11.44
C ALA A 148 21.38 -15.02 11.99
N VAL A 149 21.12 -13.86 12.60
CA VAL A 149 22.12 -12.99 13.22
C VAL A 149 22.68 -13.63 14.50
N ILE A 150 21.82 -14.06 15.43
CA ILE A 150 22.23 -14.63 16.72
C ILE A 150 23.04 -15.92 16.54
N LYS A 151 22.60 -16.82 15.65
CA LYS A 151 23.27 -18.09 15.38
C LYS A 151 24.38 -17.96 14.34
N ASN A 152 24.55 -16.80 13.72
CA ASN A 152 25.47 -16.55 12.61
C ASN A 152 25.33 -17.58 11.47
N LYS A 153 24.08 -17.96 11.15
CA LYS A 153 23.73 -18.99 10.17
C LYS A 153 22.75 -18.45 9.14
N LYS A 154 23.23 -18.28 7.89
CA LYS A 154 22.42 -17.91 6.71
C LYS A 154 21.23 -18.80 6.42
N LEU A 155 21.22 -20.03 6.93
CA LEU A 155 20.12 -20.98 6.72
C LEU A 155 18.77 -20.35 7.09
N TYR A 156 18.73 -19.57 8.18
CA TYR A 156 17.51 -18.90 8.61
C TYR A 156 17.09 -17.76 7.67
N SER A 157 18.03 -17.08 7.01
CA SER A 157 17.70 -16.10 5.95
C SER A 157 16.99 -16.77 4.76
N TYR A 158 17.34 -18.03 4.43
CA TYR A 158 16.61 -18.80 3.42
C TYR A 158 15.22 -19.23 3.89
N PHE A 159 15.02 -19.53 5.18
CA PHE A 159 13.68 -19.78 5.73
C PHE A 159 12.81 -18.51 5.68
N ALA A 160 13.39 -17.34 5.96
CA ALA A 160 12.70 -16.06 5.80
C ALA A 160 12.27 -15.82 4.35
N LEU A 161 13.15 -16.08 3.38
CA LEU A 161 12.82 -16.00 1.96
C LEU A 161 11.74 -17.03 1.56
N GLY A 162 11.85 -18.26 2.05
CA GLY A 162 10.85 -19.31 1.83
C GLY A 162 9.48 -18.90 2.35
N TRP A 163 9.41 -18.34 3.56
CA TRP A 163 8.17 -17.81 4.13
C TRP A 163 7.59 -16.67 3.28
N LEU A 164 8.41 -15.72 2.84
CA LEU A 164 7.99 -14.63 1.96
C LEU A 164 7.32 -15.17 0.69
N VAL A 165 7.98 -16.13 0.01
CA VAL A 165 7.46 -16.74 -1.23
C VAL A 165 6.17 -17.51 -0.97
N ILE A 166 6.14 -18.33 0.08
CA ILE A 166 4.95 -19.12 0.46
C ILE A 166 3.77 -18.20 0.77
N TYR A 167 3.97 -17.18 1.60
CA TYR A 167 2.90 -16.28 2.02
C TYR A 167 2.30 -15.49 0.85
N LEU A 168 3.15 -14.93 -0.03
CA LEU A 168 2.69 -14.23 -1.23
C LEU A 168 1.98 -15.17 -2.21
N SER A 169 2.45 -16.41 -2.34
CA SER A 169 1.79 -17.42 -3.19
C SER A 169 0.41 -17.82 -2.63
N LEU A 170 0.30 -18.03 -1.32
CA LEU A 170 -0.97 -18.31 -0.66
C LEU A 170 -1.94 -17.13 -0.80
N SER A 171 -1.44 -15.91 -0.62
CA SER A 171 -2.22 -14.70 -0.84
C SER A 171 -2.75 -14.62 -2.28
N TYR A 172 -1.90 -14.86 -3.29
CA TYR A 172 -2.32 -14.89 -4.69
C TYR A 172 -3.43 -15.92 -4.95
N ILE A 173 -3.31 -17.12 -4.40
CA ILE A 173 -4.34 -18.17 -4.49
C ILE A 173 -5.65 -17.69 -3.85
N GLN A 174 -5.59 -17.07 -2.67
CA GLN A 174 -6.75 -16.53 -1.97
C GLN A 174 -7.41 -15.38 -2.75
N GLN A 175 -6.62 -14.46 -3.32
CA GLN A 175 -7.14 -13.40 -4.18
C GLN A 175 -7.89 -13.98 -5.38
N HIS A 176 -7.32 -14.99 -6.04
CA HIS A 176 -7.95 -15.63 -7.17
C HIS A 176 -9.28 -16.29 -6.77
N ARG A 177 -9.32 -17.01 -5.64
CA ARG A 177 -10.58 -17.58 -5.09
C ARG A 177 -11.64 -16.50 -4.83
N ALA A 178 -11.26 -15.37 -4.22
CA ALA A 178 -12.19 -14.27 -3.96
C ALA A 178 -12.69 -13.65 -5.28
N THR A 179 -11.81 -13.53 -6.28
CA THR A 179 -12.15 -13.01 -7.61
C THR A 179 -13.16 -13.90 -8.34
N THR A 180 -12.99 -15.22 -8.27
CA THR A 180 -13.95 -16.17 -8.85
C THR A 180 -15.33 -16.04 -8.20
N LEU A 181 -15.39 -16.04 -6.86
CA LEU A 181 -16.64 -15.92 -6.12
C LEU A 181 -17.37 -14.59 -6.37
N ILE A 182 -16.65 -13.46 -6.40
CA ILE A 182 -17.30 -12.17 -6.65
C ILE A 182 -17.83 -12.07 -8.09
N ASN A 183 -17.15 -12.67 -9.07
CA ASN A 183 -17.64 -12.69 -10.46
C ASN A 183 -18.95 -13.48 -10.59
N GLU A 184 -19.12 -14.56 -9.82
CA GLU A 184 -20.40 -15.28 -9.73
C GLU A 184 -21.50 -14.38 -9.16
N ILE A 185 -21.22 -13.65 -8.07
CA ILE A 185 -22.17 -12.71 -7.46
C ILE A 185 -22.52 -11.55 -8.40
N ILE A 186 -21.53 -10.99 -9.11
CA ILE A 186 -21.72 -9.93 -10.12
C ILE A 186 -22.66 -10.43 -11.22
N SER A 187 -22.45 -11.65 -11.69
CA SER A 187 -23.29 -12.29 -12.71
C SER A 187 -24.72 -12.53 -12.21
N GLN A 188 -24.88 -13.02 -10.97
CA GLN A 188 -26.19 -13.21 -10.35
C GLN A 188 -26.96 -11.89 -10.16
N ARG A 189 -26.24 -10.79 -9.94
CA ARG A 189 -26.80 -9.43 -9.88
C ARG A 189 -27.11 -8.84 -11.26
N ASN A 190 -26.79 -9.53 -12.35
CA ASN A 190 -26.87 -9.05 -13.73
C ASN A 190 -26.08 -7.75 -13.97
N HIS A 191 -24.93 -7.60 -13.31
CA HIS A 191 -24.04 -6.45 -13.49
C HIS A 191 -22.96 -6.79 -14.55
N PHE A 192 -22.73 -5.90 -15.52
CA PHE A 192 -21.80 -6.10 -16.64
C PHE A 192 -20.77 -4.96 -16.77
N GLY A 193 -19.65 -5.21 -17.47
CA GLY A 193 -18.66 -4.18 -17.78
C GLY A 193 -17.91 -3.64 -16.56
N THR A 194 -17.65 -4.52 -15.58
CA THR A 194 -17.22 -4.09 -14.25
C THR A 194 -15.70 -3.90 -14.17
N ARG A 195 -15.27 -2.77 -13.63
CA ARG A 195 -13.91 -2.62 -13.10
C ARG A 195 -13.91 -3.20 -11.69
N LEU A 196 -13.08 -4.20 -11.42
CA LEU A 196 -13.06 -4.96 -10.17
C LEU A 196 -11.72 -4.81 -9.44
N ILE A 197 -11.78 -4.55 -8.14
CA ILE A 197 -10.66 -4.64 -7.19
C ILE A 197 -10.99 -5.70 -6.15
N VAL A 198 -10.07 -6.64 -5.96
CA VAL A 198 -10.12 -7.65 -4.90
C VAL A 198 -8.83 -7.55 -4.09
N LYS A 199 -8.95 -7.16 -2.82
CA LYS A 199 -7.80 -6.91 -1.94
C LYS A 199 -8.02 -7.43 -0.52
N PRO A 200 -6.95 -7.84 0.19
CA PRO A 200 -7.10 -8.27 1.57
C PRO A 200 -7.58 -7.13 2.45
N SER A 201 -8.33 -7.49 3.48
CA SER A 201 -8.61 -6.61 4.61
C SER A 201 -7.37 -6.44 5.49
N PHE A 202 -7.48 -5.58 6.51
CA PHE A 202 -6.35 -5.25 7.37
C PHE A 202 -5.77 -6.49 8.06
N ALA A 203 -4.45 -6.65 7.96
CA ALA A 203 -3.64 -7.61 8.72
C ALA A 203 -3.90 -9.11 8.49
N ASN A 204 -4.53 -9.52 7.37
CA ASN A 204 -4.77 -10.94 7.08
C ASN A 204 -5.02 -11.20 5.57
N ILE A 205 -4.99 -12.47 5.17
CA ILE A 205 -5.35 -12.96 3.82
C ILE A 205 -6.61 -13.85 3.82
N ILE A 206 -7.46 -13.72 4.85
CA ILE A 206 -8.68 -14.52 5.06
C ILE A 206 -9.91 -13.75 4.58
N VAL A 207 -10.05 -12.49 4.99
CA VAL A 207 -11.16 -11.63 4.62
C VAL A 207 -10.69 -10.66 3.55
N TRP A 208 -11.40 -10.63 2.42
CA TRP A 208 -11.08 -9.86 1.23
C TRP A 208 -12.18 -8.83 0.98
N LYS A 209 -11.78 -7.57 0.79
CA LYS A 209 -12.66 -6.53 0.26
C LYS A 209 -12.77 -6.71 -1.25
N THR A 210 -14.00 -6.60 -1.73
CA THR A 210 -14.31 -6.51 -3.14
C THR A 210 -14.94 -5.15 -3.41
N LEU A 211 -14.48 -4.50 -4.48
CA LEU A 211 -15.00 -3.22 -4.94
C LEU A 211 -15.16 -3.33 -6.44
N TYR A 212 -16.38 -3.15 -6.94
CA TYR A 212 -16.60 -3.15 -8.37
C TYR A 212 -17.57 -2.06 -8.81
N GLU A 213 -17.44 -1.69 -10.08
CA GLU A 213 -18.29 -0.71 -10.75
C GLU A 213 -19.41 -1.39 -11.51
N SER A 214 -20.65 -0.90 -11.38
CA SER A 214 -21.75 -1.21 -12.31
C SER A 214 -22.63 0.02 -12.43
N ASP A 215 -22.92 0.41 -13.66
CA ASP A 215 -23.66 1.65 -13.97
C ASP A 215 -22.99 2.87 -13.28
N ASP A 216 -23.79 3.71 -12.62
CA ASP A 216 -23.35 4.87 -11.85
C ASP A 216 -23.02 4.56 -10.39
N TYR A 217 -22.75 3.30 -10.05
CA TYR A 217 -22.51 2.89 -8.66
C TYR A 217 -21.21 2.10 -8.48
N TYR A 218 -20.61 2.29 -7.30
CA TYR A 218 -19.64 1.38 -6.71
C TYR A 218 -20.36 0.44 -5.75
N TYR A 219 -20.01 -0.84 -5.81
CA TYR A 219 -20.47 -1.88 -4.90
C TYR A 219 -19.28 -2.35 -4.07
N ILE A 220 -19.44 -2.35 -2.75
CA ILE A 220 -18.42 -2.71 -1.78
C ILE A 220 -18.95 -3.88 -0.97
N ASP A 221 -18.41 -5.08 -1.21
CA ASP A 221 -18.77 -6.29 -0.47
C ASP A 221 -17.49 -6.91 0.13
N ALA A 222 -17.64 -7.93 0.97
CA ALA A 222 -16.51 -8.70 1.48
C ALA A 222 -16.69 -10.21 1.24
N ILE A 223 -15.57 -10.92 1.13
CA ILE A 223 -15.52 -12.38 1.00
C ILE A 223 -14.59 -12.92 2.07
N ARG A 224 -15.09 -13.83 2.89
CA ARG A 224 -14.27 -14.61 3.83
C ARG A 224 -13.89 -15.94 3.19
N LEU A 225 -12.60 -16.25 3.20
CA LEU A 225 -12.02 -17.43 2.57
C LEU A 225 -11.28 -18.29 3.59
N THR A 226 -11.94 -19.34 4.06
CA THR A 226 -11.31 -20.45 4.80
C THR A 226 -11.57 -21.76 4.04
N SER A 227 -11.79 -22.88 4.73
CA SER A 227 -12.35 -24.09 4.13
C SER A 227 -13.75 -23.82 3.57
N ASN A 228 -14.56 -23.03 4.28
CA ASN A 228 -15.88 -22.59 3.85
C ASN A 228 -15.80 -21.13 3.41
N SER A 229 -16.11 -20.87 2.15
CA SER A 229 -16.14 -19.51 1.62
C SER A 229 -17.48 -18.86 1.96
N LYS A 230 -17.47 -17.62 2.44
CA LYS A 230 -18.68 -16.87 2.82
C LYS A 230 -18.69 -15.50 2.14
N PHE A 231 -19.78 -15.23 1.42
CA PHE A 231 -20.05 -13.90 0.89
C PHE A 231 -20.68 -13.03 1.98
N ILE A 232 -20.22 -11.79 2.09
CA ILE A 232 -20.68 -10.82 3.07
C ILE A 232 -21.15 -9.59 2.30
N PRO A 233 -22.47 -9.41 2.14
CA PRO A 233 -23.00 -8.26 1.42
C PRO A 233 -22.61 -6.97 2.14
N GLY A 234 -22.26 -5.95 1.36
CA GLY A 234 -21.90 -4.67 1.92
C GLY A 234 -22.76 -3.53 1.40
N THR A 235 -22.10 -2.43 1.08
CA THR A 235 -22.74 -1.15 0.75
C THR A 235 -22.56 -0.79 -0.71
N LYS A 236 -23.42 0.09 -1.23
CA LYS A 236 -23.23 0.70 -2.55
C LYS A 236 -23.22 2.21 -2.42
N THR A 237 -22.50 2.89 -3.30
CA THR A 237 -22.47 4.36 -3.36
C THR A 237 -22.44 4.85 -4.80
N LYS A 238 -23.00 6.04 -5.06
CA LYS A 238 -23.01 6.63 -6.39
C LYS A 238 -21.59 7.11 -6.75
N LYS A 239 -21.19 6.95 -8.02
CA LYS A 239 -19.98 7.56 -8.56
C LYS A 239 -20.08 9.08 -8.47
N LEU A 240 -18.94 9.74 -8.23
CA LEU A 240 -18.89 11.19 -8.18
C LEU A 240 -19.23 11.80 -9.55
N ASN A 241 -20.24 12.65 -9.60
CA ASN A 241 -20.47 13.59 -10.69
C ASN A 241 -20.22 15.01 -10.15
N ILE A 242 -19.17 15.69 -10.62
CA ILE A 242 -18.81 17.02 -10.12
C ILE A 242 -19.92 18.05 -10.40
N GLU A 243 -20.51 18.02 -11.59
CA GLU A 243 -21.51 19.02 -12.01
C GLU A 243 -22.78 18.90 -11.16
N GLU A 244 -23.18 17.67 -10.83
CA GLU A 244 -24.31 17.40 -9.94
C GLU A 244 -23.97 17.72 -8.47
N SER A 245 -22.81 17.29 -7.98
CA SER A 245 -22.43 17.39 -6.56
C SER A 245 -21.98 18.79 -6.15
N PHE A 246 -21.34 19.54 -7.05
CA PHE A 246 -20.72 20.84 -6.80
C PHE A 246 -20.99 21.84 -7.94
N PRO A 247 -22.26 22.21 -8.21
CA PRO A 247 -22.61 23.10 -9.32
C PRO A 247 -22.04 24.52 -9.17
N TRP A 248 -21.64 24.90 -7.95
CA TRP A 248 -21.03 26.19 -7.61
C TRP A 248 -19.52 26.25 -7.93
N LEU A 249 -18.88 25.10 -8.18
CA LEU A 249 -17.42 25.03 -8.32
C LEU A 249 -16.97 25.61 -9.66
N ASP A 250 -16.14 26.66 -9.61
CA ASP A 250 -15.43 27.13 -10.79
C ASP A 250 -14.40 26.09 -11.24
N ARG A 251 -14.50 25.64 -12.49
CA ARG A 251 -13.58 24.67 -13.11
C ARG A 251 -12.13 25.17 -13.20
N LYS A 252 -11.91 26.49 -13.12
CA LYS A 252 -10.58 27.10 -13.11
C LYS A 252 -10.02 27.30 -11.70
N SER A 253 -10.82 27.05 -10.67
CA SER A 253 -10.35 27.17 -9.28
C SER A 253 -9.28 26.14 -8.94
N LYS A 254 -8.47 26.46 -7.94
CA LYS A 254 -7.48 25.54 -7.40
C LYS A 254 -8.13 24.28 -6.80
N GLN A 255 -9.32 24.40 -6.22
CA GLN A 255 -10.09 23.26 -5.74
C GLN A 255 -10.47 22.30 -6.87
N ALA A 256 -10.88 22.80 -8.04
CA ALA A 256 -11.18 21.95 -9.20
C ALA A 256 -9.94 21.19 -9.69
N ILE A 257 -8.78 21.85 -9.70
CA ILE A 257 -7.49 21.19 -10.02
C ILE A 257 -7.18 20.10 -8.97
N ASP A 258 -7.37 20.40 -7.69
CA ASP A 258 -7.13 19.45 -6.60
C ASP A 258 -8.06 18.23 -6.64
N ILE A 259 -9.30 18.38 -7.11
CA ILE A 259 -10.20 17.24 -7.37
C ILE A 259 -9.60 16.32 -8.42
N GLU A 260 -9.04 16.85 -9.51
CA GLU A 260 -8.45 16.03 -10.56
C GLU A 260 -7.13 15.38 -10.12
N ARG A 261 -6.32 16.07 -9.30
CA ARG A 261 -5.15 15.47 -8.62
C ARG A 261 -5.57 14.30 -7.74
N PHE A 262 -6.63 14.49 -6.94
CA PHE A 262 -7.19 13.44 -6.09
C PHE A 262 -7.85 12.32 -6.90
N ARG A 263 -8.49 12.62 -8.03
CA ARG A 263 -9.06 11.65 -8.96
C ARG A 263 -8.00 10.75 -9.56
N TRP A 264 -6.90 11.33 -10.03
CA TRP A 264 -5.74 10.59 -10.52
C TRP A 264 -5.17 9.67 -9.43
N PHE A 265 -4.92 10.20 -8.22
CA PHE A 265 -4.43 9.39 -7.09
C PHE A 265 -5.40 8.25 -6.72
N SER A 266 -6.69 8.56 -6.75
CA SER A 266 -7.80 7.66 -6.44
C SER A 266 -8.10 6.68 -7.56
N ASP A 267 -7.42 6.79 -8.71
CA ASP A 267 -7.68 5.99 -9.90
C ASP A 267 -9.18 6.06 -10.30
N ASN A 268 -9.74 7.26 -10.16
CA ASN A 268 -11.13 7.63 -10.37
C ASN A 268 -12.17 6.93 -9.46
N TYR A 269 -11.77 6.23 -8.40
CA TYR A 269 -12.68 5.63 -7.43
C TYR A 269 -13.23 6.64 -6.42
N LEU A 270 -14.01 7.60 -6.91
CA LEU A 270 -14.49 8.74 -6.13
C LEU A 270 -15.98 8.72 -5.89
N SER A 271 -16.40 9.06 -4.68
CA SER A 271 -17.80 9.25 -4.32
C SER A 271 -17.96 10.46 -3.39
N GLN A 272 -19.13 11.08 -3.41
CA GLN A 272 -19.47 12.15 -2.46
C GLN A 272 -19.90 11.55 -1.12
N SER A 273 -19.46 12.13 -0.01
CA SER A 273 -19.90 11.70 1.31
C SER A 273 -21.35 12.09 1.59
N GLN A 274 -22.18 11.10 1.92
CA GLN A 274 -23.56 11.32 2.34
C GLN A 274 -23.65 12.06 3.67
N LYS A 275 -22.65 11.87 4.56
CA LYS A 275 -22.62 12.50 5.88
C LYS A 275 -22.07 13.93 5.84
N TYR A 276 -21.10 14.18 4.96
CA TYR A 276 -20.42 15.46 4.81
C TYR A 276 -20.45 15.86 3.32
N PRO A 277 -21.50 16.55 2.84
CA PRO A 277 -21.72 16.77 1.41
C PRO A 277 -20.58 17.49 0.68
N LEU A 278 -19.75 18.25 1.39
CA LEU A 278 -18.57 18.92 0.82
C LEU A 278 -17.35 18.01 0.67
N GLN A 279 -17.44 16.75 1.08
CA GLN A 279 -16.32 15.80 1.04
C GLN A 279 -16.43 14.83 -0.14
N ILE A 280 -15.30 14.65 -0.82
CA ILE A 280 -15.07 13.62 -1.83
C ILE A 280 -14.17 12.54 -1.23
N MET A 281 -14.61 11.29 -1.27
CA MET A 281 -13.92 10.15 -0.69
C MET A 281 -13.32 9.21 -1.74
N ASP A 282 -12.19 8.58 -1.40
CA ASP A 282 -11.64 7.44 -2.13
C ASP A 282 -12.31 6.14 -1.65
N VAL A 283 -13.16 5.54 -2.47
CA VAL A 283 -13.97 4.37 -2.07
C VAL A 283 -13.14 3.09 -1.93
N ARG A 284 -11.90 3.08 -2.44
CA ARG A 284 -11.00 1.92 -2.32
C ARG A 284 -10.64 1.69 -0.87
N PHE A 285 -10.38 2.73 -0.08
CA PHE A 285 -9.79 2.60 1.25
C PHE A 285 -10.80 2.91 2.34
N THR A 286 -11.33 1.84 2.94
CA THR A 286 -12.34 1.92 4.00
C THR A 286 -11.89 1.19 5.25
N SER A 287 -12.38 1.61 6.42
CA SER A 287 -12.04 1.03 7.72
C SER A 287 -12.47 -0.44 7.86
N LEU A 288 -13.65 -0.77 7.34
CA LEU A 288 -14.14 -2.15 7.23
C LEU A 288 -14.23 -2.56 5.75
N PRO A 289 -14.06 -3.86 5.46
CA PRO A 289 -14.01 -4.33 4.07
C PRO A 289 -15.35 -4.25 3.32
N HIS A 290 -16.49 -4.17 4.02
CA HIS A 290 -17.83 -4.17 3.42
C HIS A 290 -18.61 -2.85 3.61
N THR A 291 -18.01 -1.82 4.21
CA THR A 291 -18.70 -0.55 4.51
C THR A 291 -18.06 0.65 3.83
N LEU A 292 -18.87 1.70 3.59
CA LEU A 292 -18.43 2.99 3.06
C LEU A 292 -17.96 3.93 4.19
N SER A 293 -16.85 3.59 4.83
CA SER A 293 -16.22 4.41 5.86
C SER A 293 -14.79 4.76 5.43
N PRO A 294 -14.60 5.83 4.64
CA PRO A 294 -13.33 6.11 3.98
C PRO A 294 -12.24 6.49 4.97
N LEU A 295 -11.02 6.02 4.75
CA LEU A 295 -9.85 6.39 5.57
C LEU A 295 -9.39 7.83 5.32
N TRP A 296 -9.67 8.36 4.13
CA TRP A 296 -9.37 9.74 3.77
C TRP A 296 -10.34 10.29 2.73
N SER A 297 -10.42 11.61 2.70
CA SER A 297 -11.23 12.38 1.76
C SER A 297 -10.61 13.76 1.56
N ILE A 298 -11.01 14.45 0.49
CA ILE A 298 -10.80 15.89 0.35
C ILE A 298 -12.09 16.61 0.66
N GLU A 299 -12.01 17.78 1.28
CA GLU A 299 -13.15 18.64 1.61
C GLU A 299 -13.03 19.95 0.87
N LEU A 300 -14.09 20.29 0.15
CA LEU A 300 -14.24 21.53 -0.59
C LEU A 300 -14.87 22.61 0.30
N ASP A 301 -14.63 23.87 -0.05
CA ASP A 301 -15.15 25.03 0.66
C ASP A 301 -15.72 26.04 -0.35
N PRO A 302 -17.04 26.30 -0.35
CA PRO A 302 -17.65 27.23 -1.30
C PRO A 302 -17.38 28.71 -0.99
N GLU A 303 -16.93 29.03 0.23
CA GLU A 303 -16.72 30.42 0.67
C GLU A 303 -15.26 30.86 0.52
N ILE A 304 -14.35 29.93 0.21
CA ILE A 304 -12.91 30.22 0.11
C ILE A 304 -12.55 30.77 -1.28
N ASP A 305 -11.48 31.56 -1.32
CA ASP A 305 -10.98 32.13 -2.58
C ASP A 305 -10.60 31.05 -3.61
N SER A 306 -10.78 31.38 -4.89
CA SER A 306 -10.52 30.53 -6.05
C SER A 306 -9.09 29.97 -6.12
N THR A 307 -8.11 30.60 -5.46
CA THR A 307 -6.71 30.14 -5.43
C THR A 307 -6.41 29.16 -4.29
N SER A 308 -7.37 28.92 -3.39
CA SER A 308 -7.17 28.10 -2.19
C SER A 308 -7.34 26.61 -2.48
N HIS A 309 -6.52 25.80 -1.83
CA HIS A 309 -6.54 24.35 -1.92
C HIS A 309 -7.69 23.72 -1.13
N VAL A 310 -8.09 22.50 -1.52
CA VAL A 310 -9.00 21.66 -0.72
C VAL A 310 -8.35 21.25 0.60
N LYS A 311 -9.15 20.95 1.63
CA LYS A 311 -8.62 20.36 2.87
C LYS A 311 -8.49 18.85 2.71
N TYR A 312 -7.33 18.29 3.09
CA TYR A 312 -7.15 16.84 3.17
C TYR A 312 -7.59 16.33 4.55
N ILE A 313 -8.60 15.46 4.58
CA ILE A 313 -9.19 14.93 5.80
C ILE A 313 -8.78 13.46 5.95
N THR A 314 -8.20 13.11 7.09
CA THR A 314 -7.92 11.71 7.45
C THR A 314 -8.88 11.25 8.54
N ASN A 315 -9.67 10.24 8.24
CA ASN A 315 -10.53 9.59 9.21
C ASN A 315 -9.74 8.45 9.87
N ARG A 316 -8.93 8.78 10.87
CA ARG A 316 -8.19 7.79 11.67
C ARG A 316 -9.09 6.94 12.59
N GLY A 317 -10.41 7.15 12.53
CA GLY A 317 -11.42 6.46 13.32
C GLY A 317 -11.80 5.09 12.74
N VAL A 318 -10.88 4.14 12.70
CA VAL A 318 -11.31 2.75 12.96
C VAL A 318 -11.52 2.73 14.48
N ASN A 319 -12.72 3.05 14.95
CA ASN A 319 -13.06 2.88 16.37
C ASN A 319 -12.72 1.44 16.78
N GLU A 320 -12.41 1.18 18.05
CA GLU A 320 -12.15 -0.18 18.58
C GLU A 320 -13.16 -1.22 18.07
N ARG A 321 -14.43 -0.82 17.99
CA ARG A 321 -15.55 -1.58 17.39
C ARG A 321 -15.31 -2.06 15.94
N GLY A 322 -14.61 -1.29 15.11
CA GLY A 322 -14.25 -1.66 13.75
C GLY A 322 -13.22 -2.80 13.71
N TYR A 323 -12.22 -2.75 14.59
CA TYR A 323 -11.25 -3.85 14.71
C TYR A 323 -11.91 -5.11 15.27
N GLU A 324 -12.77 -4.99 16.27
CA GLU A 324 -13.55 -6.11 16.81
C GLU A 324 -14.42 -6.76 15.75
N ASN A 325 -15.12 -5.96 14.93
CA ASN A 325 -15.95 -6.48 13.84
C ASN A 325 -15.10 -7.19 12.78
N LEU A 326 -13.96 -6.62 12.38
CA LEU A 326 -13.06 -7.29 11.45
C LEU A 326 -12.52 -8.60 12.04
N TRP A 327 -12.15 -8.60 13.32
CA TRP A 327 -11.67 -9.79 14.02
C TRP A 327 -12.71 -10.91 14.06
N LYS A 328 -13.97 -10.56 14.34
CA LYS A 328 -15.12 -11.48 14.22
C LYS A 328 -15.24 -12.03 12.80
N MET A 329 -15.16 -11.19 11.76
CA MET A 329 -15.19 -11.67 10.37
C MET A 329 -14.05 -12.65 10.05
N ILE A 330 -12.88 -12.51 10.69
CA ILE A 330 -11.75 -13.41 10.48
C ILE A 330 -11.99 -14.76 11.19
N ILE A 331 -12.40 -14.73 12.46
CA ILE A 331 -12.46 -15.92 13.31
C ILE A 331 -13.80 -16.65 13.23
N ASP A 332 -14.92 -15.95 13.12
CA ASP A 332 -16.24 -16.56 13.25
C ASP A 332 -16.49 -17.58 12.13
N ASN A 333 -16.87 -18.78 12.56
CA ASN A 333 -17.25 -19.90 11.69
C ASN A 333 -18.77 -19.98 11.45
N GLU A 334 -19.54 -19.04 12.01
CA GLU A 334 -20.99 -18.93 11.85
C GLU A 334 -21.35 -18.07 10.62
#